data_AF-A0A6G3MHX4-F1
#
_entry.id   AF-A0A6G3MHX4-F1
#
_cell.length_a   1.000
_cell.length_b   1.000
_cell.length_c   1.000
_cell.angle_alpha   90.00
_cell.angle_beta   90.00
_cell.angle_gamma   90.00
#
_symmetry.space_group_name_H-M   'P 1'
#
loop_
_entity.id
_entity.type
_entity.pdbx_description
1 polymer ?
#
loop_
_entity_poly.entity_id
_entity_poly.type
_entity_poly.pdbx_seq_one_letter_code
_entity_poly.pdbx_strand_id
1 'polypeptide(L)'
;MKDMTNNNEQPINLIPEMETLNIVNLSKLEKDNKKPPFSNIFLIYLCMKTKKDKLVTVSDIYNFYSANFNYFKPKDSRWKNTIRHTLSCNDCFVKVPTFENNRKGNFWTLHYNSEHMFANGCYLRRKSRNVNTEDRSQLYFQNQNRMNDIFLNSNYDNN
;
A
#
# COMPACT_ATOMS: atom_id res chain seq x y z
N MET A 1 -16.12 -45.44 -10.60
CA MET A 1 -16.65 -44.30 -9.83
C MET A 1 -15.48 -43.38 -9.52
N LYS A 2 -15.36 -42.26 -10.26
CA LYS A 2 -14.36 -41.22 -9.99
C LYS A 2 -15.16 -39.94 -9.82
N ASP A 3 -15.31 -39.50 -8.57
CA ASP A 3 -16.02 -38.29 -8.26
C ASP A 3 -15.19 -37.07 -8.63
N MET A 4 -15.83 -36.20 -9.43
CA MET A 4 -15.45 -34.82 -9.63
C MET A 4 -16.01 -34.02 -8.46
N THR A 5 -15.15 -33.38 -7.68
CA THR A 5 -15.55 -32.18 -6.92
C THR A 5 -14.60 -31.06 -7.31
N ASN A 6 -14.99 -30.39 -8.40
CA ASN A 6 -14.57 -29.06 -8.76
C ASN A 6 -15.07 -28.07 -7.70
N ASN A 7 -14.20 -27.68 -6.78
CA ASN A 7 -14.50 -26.62 -5.82
C ASN A 7 -14.31 -25.26 -6.51
N ASN A 8 -15.38 -24.82 -7.16
CA ASN A 8 -15.62 -23.42 -7.51
C ASN A 8 -15.66 -22.58 -6.23
N GLU A 9 -14.52 -22.02 -5.83
CA GLU A 9 -14.53 -20.85 -4.93
C GLU A 9 -15.09 -19.66 -5.71
N GLN A 10 -16.35 -19.32 -5.41
CA GLN A 10 -17.00 -18.09 -5.85
C GLN A 10 -16.15 -16.88 -5.38
N PRO A 11 -15.91 -15.87 -6.24
CA PRO A 11 -15.13 -14.72 -5.85
C PRO A 11 -15.86 -13.93 -4.75
N ILE A 12 -15.14 -13.72 -3.64
CA ILE A 12 -15.56 -12.92 -2.49
C ILE A 12 -16.14 -11.59 -2.98
N ASN A 13 -17.40 -11.31 -2.64
CA ASN A 13 -18.12 -10.09 -2.98
C ASN A 13 -17.28 -8.83 -2.69
N LEU A 14 -16.79 -8.20 -3.77
CA LEU A 14 -16.14 -6.90 -3.73
C LEU A 14 -17.19 -5.81 -3.47
N ILE A 15 -16.85 -4.85 -2.61
CA ILE A 15 -17.69 -3.70 -2.24
C ILE A 15 -18.02 -2.87 -3.50
N PRO A 16 -19.30 -2.51 -3.76
CA PRO A 16 -19.77 -1.92 -5.04
C PRO A 16 -19.16 -0.59 -5.48
N GLU A 17 -18.48 0.17 -4.60
CA GLU A 17 -18.01 1.52 -4.94
C GLU A 17 -16.63 1.52 -5.66
N MET A 18 -15.87 0.43 -5.56
CA MET A 18 -14.54 0.29 -6.19
C MET A 18 -14.60 -0.21 -7.65
N GLU A 19 -15.76 -0.71 -8.14
CA GLU A 19 -15.94 -1.18 -9.51
C GLU A 19 -15.76 -0.07 -10.56
N THR A 20 -16.14 1.16 -10.23
CA THR A 20 -16.09 2.30 -11.18
C THR A 20 -14.66 2.74 -11.52
N LEU A 21 -13.66 2.45 -10.68
CA LEU A 21 -12.25 2.68 -10.98
C LEU A 21 -11.56 1.47 -11.65
N ASN A 22 -12.19 0.30 -11.68
CA ASN A 22 -11.44 -0.96 -11.66
C ASN A 22 -11.10 -1.63 -13.00
N ILE A 23 -11.58 -1.21 -14.17
CA ILE A 23 -11.24 -1.94 -15.43
C ILE A 23 -10.93 -1.02 -16.62
N VAL A 24 -11.70 0.06 -16.79
CA VAL A 24 -11.59 0.92 -17.99
C VAL A 24 -10.41 1.90 -17.92
N ASN A 25 -9.98 2.32 -16.73
CA ASN A 25 -8.90 3.31 -16.57
C ASN A 25 -7.50 2.72 -16.39
N LEU A 26 -7.36 1.51 -15.81
CA LEU A 26 -6.04 0.86 -15.66
C LEU A 26 -5.48 0.40 -17.02
N SER A 27 -6.32 -0.24 -17.84
CA SER A 27 -5.96 -0.66 -19.21
C SER A 27 -5.62 0.52 -20.14
N LYS A 28 -6.20 1.70 -19.90
CA LYS A 28 -5.84 2.93 -20.61
C LYS A 28 -4.52 3.54 -20.12
N LEU A 29 -4.18 3.32 -18.85
CA LEU A 29 -2.93 3.77 -18.23
C LEU A 29 -1.71 2.92 -18.60
N GLU A 30 -1.93 1.67 -18.98
CA GLU A 30 -0.88 0.79 -19.51
C GLU A 30 -0.28 1.34 -20.81
N LYS A 31 -1.07 2.01 -21.66
CA LYS A 31 -0.69 2.28 -23.06
C LYS A 31 0.24 3.48 -23.27
N ASP A 32 0.22 4.44 -22.37
CA ASP A 32 1.09 5.62 -22.46
C ASP A 32 2.25 5.47 -21.47
N ASN A 33 3.51 5.64 -21.90
CA ASN A 33 4.69 5.73 -21.01
C ASN A 33 4.65 6.99 -20.09
N LYS A 34 3.46 7.53 -19.80
CA LYS A 34 3.20 8.71 -19.00
C LYS A 34 2.92 8.31 -17.56
N LYS A 35 3.25 9.22 -16.64
CA LYS A 35 3.00 9.02 -15.21
C LYS A 35 1.49 8.89 -14.94
N PRO A 36 1.05 7.85 -14.21
CA PRO A 36 -0.32 7.74 -13.72
C PRO A 36 -0.81 9.00 -12.99
N PRO A 37 -2.06 9.47 -13.22
CA PRO A 37 -2.64 10.63 -12.53
C PRO A 37 -3.08 10.31 -11.09
N PHE A 38 -2.39 9.39 -10.42
CA PHE A 38 -2.67 8.94 -9.07
C PHE A 38 -1.50 9.25 -8.14
N SER A 39 -1.80 9.47 -6.86
CA SER A 39 -0.76 9.61 -5.85
C SER A 39 -0.08 8.26 -5.56
N ASN A 40 1.19 8.27 -5.14
CA ASN A 40 1.87 7.03 -4.72
C ASN A 40 1.15 6.39 -3.52
N ILE A 41 0.58 7.19 -2.62
CA ILE A 41 -0.21 6.70 -1.49
C ILE A 41 -1.40 5.89 -2.00
N PHE A 42 -2.15 6.42 -2.96
CA PHE A 42 -3.30 5.71 -3.54
C PHE A 42 -2.88 4.43 -4.28
N LEU A 43 -1.79 4.48 -5.06
CA LEU A 43 -1.31 3.31 -5.81
C LEU A 43 -0.77 2.19 -4.90
N ILE A 44 -0.14 2.51 -3.77
CA ILE A 44 0.24 1.52 -2.74
C ILE A 44 -1.02 0.92 -2.11
N TYR A 45 -1.99 1.75 -1.76
CA TYR A 45 -3.29 1.30 -1.24
C TYR A 45 -3.99 0.34 -2.23
N LEU A 46 -3.99 0.67 -3.52
CA LEU A 46 -4.53 -0.20 -4.57
C LEU A 46 -3.80 -1.55 -4.62
N CYS A 47 -2.47 -1.54 -4.54
CA CYS A 47 -1.68 -2.77 -4.46
C CYS A 47 -2.09 -3.63 -3.24
N MET A 48 -2.29 -3.02 -2.07
CA MET A 48 -2.75 -3.73 -0.87
C MET A 48 -4.12 -4.37 -1.07
N LYS A 49 -5.04 -3.69 -1.76
CA LYS A 49 -6.40 -4.21 -2.03
C LYS A 49 -6.42 -5.41 -2.97
N THR A 50 -5.35 -5.64 -3.73
CA THR A 50 -5.23 -6.86 -4.55
C THR A 50 -4.93 -8.12 -3.74
N LYS A 51 -4.48 -7.99 -2.47
CA LYS A 51 -4.11 -9.10 -1.61
C LYS A 51 -5.24 -9.38 -0.61
N LYS A 52 -5.55 -10.66 -0.36
CA LYS A 52 -6.60 -11.08 0.60
C LYS A 52 -6.29 -10.61 2.03
N ASP A 53 -5.03 -10.64 2.43
CA ASP A 53 -4.54 -10.25 3.77
C ASP A 53 -4.24 -8.75 3.91
N LYS A 54 -4.27 -7.99 2.80
CA LYS A 54 -3.87 -6.57 2.74
C LYS A 54 -2.44 -6.33 3.25
N LEU A 55 -1.59 -7.36 3.21
CA LEU A 55 -0.17 -7.27 3.55
C LEU A 55 0.65 -7.25 2.26
N VAL A 56 1.55 -6.28 2.14
CA VAL A 56 2.43 -6.17 0.98
C VAL A 56 3.88 -5.96 1.41
N THR A 57 4.80 -6.57 0.69
CA THR A 57 6.21 -6.20 0.78
C THR A 57 6.51 -5.04 -0.16
N VAL A 58 7.66 -4.37 0.05
CA VAL A 58 8.18 -3.38 -0.90
C VAL A 58 8.35 -3.98 -2.31
N SER A 59 8.74 -5.25 -2.38
CA SER A 59 8.88 -5.99 -3.64
C SER A 59 7.55 -6.24 -4.34
N ASP A 60 6.47 -6.54 -3.58
CA ASP A 60 5.11 -6.67 -4.14
C ASP A 60 4.68 -5.37 -4.82
N ILE A 61 4.92 -4.22 -4.18
CA ILE A 61 4.57 -2.90 -4.72
C ILE A 61 5.36 -2.63 -6.01
N TYR A 62 6.65 -2.96 -6.04
CA TYR A 62 7.46 -2.79 -7.25
C TYR A 62 6.89 -3.61 -8.42
N ASN A 63 6.57 -4.87 -8.17
CA ASN A 63 6.04 -5.78 -9.18
C ASN A 63 4.67 -5.31 -9.67
N PHE A 64 3.78 -4.91 -8.75
CA PHE A 64 2.47 -4.36 -9.09
C PHE A 64 2.59 -3.13 -9.98
N TYR A 65 3.45 -2.16 -9.63
CA TYR A 65 3.62 -0.93 -10.39
C TYR A 65 4.14 -1.20 -11.81
N SER A 66 5.17 -2.03 -11.94
CA SER A 66 5.76 -2.33 -13.25
C SER A 66 4.90 -3.22 -14.13
N ALA A 67 4.04 -4.06 -13.54
CA ALA A 67 3.12 -4.91 -14.28
C ALA A 67 1.92 -4.13 -14.83
N ASN A 68 1.45 -3.11 -14.11
CA ASN A 68 0.23 -2.37 -14.45
C ASN A 68 0.51 -1.00 -15.13
N PHE A 69 1.72 -0.46 -15.04
CA PHE A 69 2.03 0.85 -15.64
C PHE A 69 3.40 0.88 -16.31
N ASN A 70 3.39 1.12 -17.62
CA ASN A 70 4.61 1.22 -18.42
C ASN A 70 5.56 2.33 -17.97
N TYR A 71 5.07 3.35 -17.25
CA TYR A 71 5.90 4.41 -16.67
C TYR A 71 6.93 3.90 -15.65
N PHE A 72 6.61 2.88 -14.83
CA PHE A 72 7.49 2.41 -13.76
C PHE A 72 8.44 1.32 -14.24
N LYS A 73 9.60 1.72 -14.76
CA LYS A 73 10.59 0.77 -15.28
C LYS A 73 11.27 -0.01 -14.15
N PRO A 74 11.35 -1.36 -14.21
CA PRO A 74 11.90 -2.18 -13.13
C PRO A 74 13.32 -1.83 -12.67
N LYS A 75 14.15 -1.27 -13.56
CA LYS A 75 15.55 -0.90 -13.26
C LYS A 75 15.70 0.51 -12.68
N ASP A 76 14.67 1.35 -12.71
CA ASP A 76 14.76 2.72 -12.23
C ASP A 76 14.68 2.77 -10.69
N SER A 77 15.77 3.19 -10.07
CA SER A 77 15.90 3.29 -8.61
C SER A 77 15.17 4.50 -8.01
N ARG A 78 14.88 5.54 -8.82
CA ARG A 78 14.30 6.81 -8.36
C ARG A 78 12.85 6.65 -7.90
N TRP A 79 12.00 6.01 -8.70
CA TRP A 79 10.63 5.76 -8.28
C TRP A 79 10.57 4.74 -7.14
N LYS A 80 11.45 3.72 -7.14
CA LYS A 80 11.57 2.78 -6.02
C LYS A 80 11.92 3.48 -4.71
N ASN A 81 12.83 4.46 -4.75
CA ASN A 81 13.16 5.28 -3.59
C ASN A 81 11.97 6.12 -3.13
N THR A 82 11.18 6.64 -4.07
CA THR A 82 9.93 7.36 -3.77
C THR A 82 8.93 6.46 -3.04
N ILE A 83 8.81 5.18 -3.42
CA ILE A 83 7.94 4.22 -2.73
C ILE A 83 8.41 3.96 -1.30
N ARG A 84 9.71 3.66 -1.09
CA ARG A 84 10.27 3.46 0.25
C ARG A 84 10.05 4.67 1.14
N HIS A 85 10.32 5.87 0.64
CA HIS A 85 10.05 7.11 1.35
C HIS A 85 8.56 7.31 1.64
N THR A 86 7.67 7.00 0.69
CA THR A 86 6.22 7.14 0.88
C THR A 86 5.72 6.24 2.00
N LEU A 87 6.16 4.99 2.06
CA LEU A 87 5.82 4.05 3.13
C LEU A 87 6.28 4.56 4.49
N SER A 88 7.51 5.05 4.58
CA SER A 88 8.05 5.54 5.85
C SER A 88 7.45 6.88 6.31
N CYS A 89 7.08 7.77 5.39
CA CYS A 89 6.65 9.13 5.73
C CYS A 89 5.13 9.35 5.80
N ASN A 90 4.30 8.34 5.57
CA ASN A 90 2.84 8.47 5.69
C ASN A 90 2.31 7.52 6.74
N ASP A 91 1.65 8.07 7.76
CA ASP A 91 1.10 7.34 8.91
C ASP A 91 0.01 6.33 8.54
N CYS A 92 -0.54 6.44 7.34
CA CYS A 92 -1.47 5.46 6.82
C CYS A 92 -0.82 4.11 6.51
N PHE A 93 0.51 4.02 6.40
CA PHE A 93 1.22 2.77 6.18
C PHE A 93 2.01 2.37 7.43
N VAL A 94 1.71 1.19 7.94
CA VAL A 94 2.39 0.64 9.12
C VAL A 94 3.25 -0.54 8.72
N LYS A 95 4.46 -0.57 9.26
CA LYS A 95 5.39 -1.68 9.12
C LYS A 95 4.97 -2.77 10.11
N VAL A 96 4.71 -3.97 9.60
CA VAL A 96 4.38 -5.14 10.43
C VAL A 96 5.68 -5.84 10.81
N PRO A 97 5.96 -6.06 12.10
CA PRO A 97 7.14 -6.81 12.54
C PRO A 97 7.14 -8.21 11.92
N THR A 98 8.28 -8.61 11.36
CA THR A 98 8.51 -9.97 10.87
C THR A 98 9.65 -10.58 11.65
N PHE A 99 9.63 -11.90 11.85
CA PHE A 99 10.78 -12.62 12.42
C PHE A 99 12.06 -12.28 11.64
N GLU A 100 13.16 -12.07 12.36
CA GLU A 100 14.44 -11.52 11.83
C GLU A 100 15.03 -12.30 10.64
N ASN A 101 14.57 -13.54 10.41
CA ASN A 101 15.04 -14.42 9.32
C ASN A 101 14.18 -14.38 8.04
N ASN A 102 13.25 -13.44 7.91
CA ASN A 102 12.39 -13.39 6.72
C ASN A 102 13.13 -12.80 5.51
N ARG A 103 13.57 -13.67 4.60
CA ARG A 103 14.30 -13.30 3.36
C ARG A 103 13.53 -12.34 2.44
N LYS A 104 12.20 -12.20 2.62
CA LYS A 104 11.33 -11.34 1.80
C LYS A 104 11.26 -9.88 2.28
N GLY A 105 11.86 -9.58 3.44
CA GLY A 105 11.78 -8.25 4.06
C GLY A 105 10.51 -8.05 4.88
N ASN A 106 10.31 -6.81 5.33
CA ASN A 106 9.17 -6.46 6.20
C ASN A 106 7.87 -6.30 5.40
N PHE A 107 6.76 -6.69 6.01
CA PHE A 107 5.43 -6.40 5.49
C PHE A 107 4.98 -4.99 5.86
N TRP A 108 4.10 -4.45 5.03
CA TRP A 108 3.41 -3.18 5.22
C TRP A 108 1.92 -3.41 5.08
N THR A 109 1.14 -2.69 5.89
CA THR A 109 -0.31 -2.68 5.79
C THR A 109 -0.87 -1.28 6.01
N LEU A 110 -2.17 -1.11 5.77
CA LEU A 110 -2.86 0.14 6.02
C LEU A 110 -3.21 0.25 7.51
N HIS A 111 -2.96 1.41 8.11
CA HIS A 111 -3.46 1.72 9.44
C HIS A 111 -5.00 1.69 9.46
N TYR A 112 -5.61 1.08 10.47
CA TYR A 112 -7.07 0.88 10.54
C TYR A 112 -7.85 2.20 10.47
N ASN A 113 -7.36 3.26 11.13
CA ASN A 113 -7.96 4.61 11.05
C ASN A 113 -7.77 5.31 9.69
N SER A 114 -7.03 4.77 8.74
CA SER A 114 -6.74 5.43 7.46
C SER A 114 -7.60 4.93 6.30
N GLU A 115 -8.44 3.91 6.51
CA GLU A 115 -9.30 3.35 5.46
C GLU A 115 -10.24 4.41 4.86
N HIS A 116 -10.82 5.28 5.70
CA HIS A 116 -11.72 6.35 5.26
C HIS A 116 -11.06 7.38 4.33
N MET A 117 -9.72 7.51 4.36
CA MET A 117 -8.99 8.46 3.51
C MET A 117 -9.10 8.11 2.03
N PHE A 118 -9.46 6.87 1.69
CA PHE A 118 -9.54 6.37 0.33
C PHE A 118 -10.97 6.15 -0.16
N ALA A 119 -11.97 6.24 0.71
CA ALA A 119 -13.39 6.05 0.37
C ALA A 119 -13.97 7.20 -0.47
N ASN A 120 -13.59 8.45 -0.18
CA ASN A 120 -14.24 9.64 -0.77
C ASN A 120 -13.45 10.27 -1.93
N GLY A 121 -12.82 9.45 -2.76
CA GLY A 121 -12.20 9.93 -4.00
C GLY A 121 -10.93 10.79 -3.87
N CYS A 122 -10.24 10.72 -2.72
CA CYS A 122 -8.92 11.35 -2.51
C CYS A 122 -7.77 10.57 -3.20
N TYR A 123 -7.96 10.11 -4.44
CA TYR A 123 -6.99 9.33 -5.22
C TYR A 123 -5.97 10.20 -5.98
N LEU A 124 -6.31 11.46 -6.23
CA LEU A 124 -5.48 12.39 -7.01
C LEU A 124 -4.29 12.92 -6.21
N ARG A 125 -3.22 13.26 -6.94
CA ARG A 125 -2.04 13.90 -6.37
C ARG A 125 -2.40 15.30 -5.87
N ARG A 126 -2.35 15.54 -4.55
CA ARG A 126 -2.46 16.90 -3.97
C ARG A 126 -1.30 17.79 -4.46
N LYS A 127 -1.56 19.07 -4.70
CA LYS A 127 -0.51 20.07 -4.95
C LYS A 127 0.38 20.22 -3.71
N SER A 128 1.69 20.35 -3.92
CA SER A 128 2.68 20.43 -2.84
C SER A 128 2.41 21.62 -1.92
N ARG A 129 2.43 21.40 -0.60
CA ARG A 129 2.60 22.48 0.38
C ARG A 129 4.07 22.49 0.78
N ASN A 130 4.72 23.66 0.84
CA ASN A 130 6.10 23.76 1.32
C ASN A 130 6.11 23.41 2.80
N VAL A 131 6.53 22.20 3.15
CA VAL A 131 6.73 21.74 4.53
C VAL A 131 8.22 21.49 4.70
N ASN A 132 8.80 22.04 5.77
CA ASN A 132 10.23 21.94 6.04
C ASN A 132 10.65 20.47 6.26
N THR A 133 11.84 20.12 5.78
CA THR A 133 12.47 18.80 5.90
C THR A 133 12.72 18.36 7.34
N GLU A 134 12.95 19.30 8.25
CA GLU A 134 13.16 19.03 9.68
C GLU A 134 11.86 18.56 10.35
N ASP A 135 10.74 19.24 10.08
CA ASP A 135 9.41 18.87 10.59
C ASP A 135 9.03 17.44 10.20
N ARG A 136 9.40 17.02 8.98
CA ARG A 136 9.09 15.66 8.49
C ARG A 136 9.92 14.59 9.20
N SER A 137 11.16 14.90 9.56
CA SER A 137 12.04 13.98 10.29
C SER A 137 11.59 13.81 11.74
N GLN A 138 11.24 14.91 12.40
CA GLN A 138 10.71 14.88 13.78
C GLN A 138 9.40 14.10 13.87
N LEU A 139 8.49 14.33 12.93
CA LEU A 139 7.21 13.61 12.86
C LEU A 139 7.43 12.10 12.70
N TYR A 140 8.38 11.67 11.88
CA TYR A 140 8.72 10.25 11.71
C TYR A 140 9.18 9.59 13.02
N PHE A 141 10.12 10.22 13.74
CA PHE A 141 10.63 9.67 15.00
C PHE A 141 9.55 9.65 16.09
N GLN A 142 8.74 10.70 16.18
CA GLN A 142 7.63 10.77 17.13
C GLN A 142 6.60 9.65 16.88
N ASN A 143 6.33 9.35 15.61
CA ASN A 143 5.38 8.30 15.23
C ASN A 143 5.92 6.89 15.48
N GLN A 144 7.23 6.65 15.33
CA GLN A 144 7.84 5.38 15.74
C GLN A 144 7.72 5.15 17.25
N ASN A 145 7.96 6.18 18.06
CA ASN A 145 7.86 6.09 19.52
C ASN A 145 6.41 5.82 19.96
N ARG A 146 5.44 6.55 19.42
CA ARG A 146 4.02 6.36 19.73
C ARG A 146 3.52 4.95 19.37
N MET A 147 4.05 4.36 18.31
CA MET A 147 3.71 2.98 17.94
C MET A 147 4.35 1.95 18.87
N ASN A 148 5.61 2.15 19.29
CA ASN A 148 6.22 1.31 20.32
C ASN A 148 5.38 1.31 21.60
N ASP A 149 4.86 2.47 22.00
CA ASP A 149 3.98 2.58 23.17
C ASP A 149 2.66 1.82 22.99
N ILE A 150 2.04 1.89 21.80
CA ILE A 150 0.80 1.14 21.51
C ILE A 150 1.06 -0.38 21.56
N PHE A 151 2.16 -0.86 20.97
CA PHE A 151 2.52 -2.29 20.97
C PHE A 151 2.98 -2.80 22.34
N LEU A 152 3.62 -1.97 23.17
CA LEU A 152 4.01 -2.35 24.54
C LEU A 152 2.80 -2.38 25.48
N ASN A 153 1.89 -1.40 25.40
CA ASN A 153 0.72 -1.33 26.28
C ASN A 153 -0.32 -2.41 25.97
N SER A 154 -0.45 -2.85 24.71
CA SER A 154 -1.33 -3.97 24.35
C SER A 154 -0.85 -5.35 24.82
N ASN A 155 0.37 -5.45 25.36
CA ASN A 155 0.89 -6.66 26.01
C ASN A 155 0.78 -6.62 27.54
N TYR A 156 0.32 -5.52 28.15
CA TYR A 156 0.16 -5.41 29.62
C TYR A 156 -1.27 -5.67 30.11
N ASP A 157 -2.27 -5.64 29.24
CA ASP A 157 -3.69 -5.82 29.63
C ASP A 157 -4.16 -7.29 29.59
N ASN A 158 -3.24 -8.27 29.52
CA ASN A 158 -3.55 -9.71 29.48
C ASN A 158 -2.91 -10.51 30.65
N ASN A 159 -2.75 -9.91 31.84
CA ASN A 159 -2.42 -10.64 33.08
C ASN A 159 -3.37 -10.25 34.21
#